data_AF-A0A2E3MB57-F1
#
_entry.id   AF-A0A2E3MB57-F1
#
_cell.length_a   1.000
_cell.length_b   1.000
_cell.length_c   1.000
_cell.angle_alpha   90.00
_cell.angle_beta   90.00
_cell.angle_gamma   90.00
#
_symmetry.space_group_name_H-M   'P 1'
#
loop_
_entity.id
_entity.type
_entity.pdbx_description
1 polymer ?
#
loop_
_entity_poly.entity_id
_entity_poly.type
_entity_poly.pdbx_seq_one_letter_code
_entity_poly.pdbx_strand_id
1 'polypeptide(L)'
;MKKIIITCALVMFTFIAEAQENKFASKRVATAVEYISSNMDLSEANVEFLKETLYNKYVSNAKKIRGKDLSQDEKKQVYRTAFIETRKKLMTVFSKEQVGKITKLERESFKK
;
A
#
# COMPACT_ATOMS: atom_id res chain seq x y z
N MET A 1 -49.72 -22.91 -28.07
CA MET A 1 -49.62 -23.41 -26.68
C MET A 1 -48.31 -24.16 -26.49
N LYS A 2 -47.38 -23.59 -25.71
CA LYS A 2 -46.51 -24.23 -24.70
C LYS A 2 -45.30 -23.32 -24.49
N LYS A 3 -45.12 -22.95 -23.22
CA LYS A 3 -44.08 -22.06 -22.71
C LYS A 3 -42.73 -22.78 -22.75
N ILE A 4 -41.68 -22.07 -23.14
CA ILE A 4 -40.32 -22.37 -22.67
C ILE A 4 -39.76 -21.05 -22.15
N ILE A 5 -39.86 -20.88 -20.83
CA ILE A 5 -39.11 -19.90 -20.06
C ILE A 5 -37.95 -20.69 -19.48
N ILE A 6 -36.70 -20.50 -19.96
CA ILE A 6 -35.48 -20.71 -19.18
C ILE A 6 -34.41 -19.70 -19.63
N THR A 7 -34.37 -18.59 -18.91
CA THR A 7 -33.19 -18.02 -18.23
C THR A 7 -31.81 -18.15 -18.91
N CYS A 8 -31.34 -17.06 -19.51
CA CYS A 8 -29.92 -16.68 -19.51
C CYS A 8 -29.79 -15.21 -19.07
N ALA A 9 -30.18 -14.95 -17.82
CA ALA A 9 -29.66 -13.80 -17.09
C ALA A 9 -28.23 -14.14 -16.63
N LEU A 10 -27.36 -13.13 -16.57
CA LEU A 10 -26.01 -13.13 -15.97
C LEU A 10 -24.88 -13.82 -16.76
N VAL A 11 -24.32 -13.11 -17.75
CA VAL A 11 -22.85 -13.01 -17.90
C VAL A 11 -22.49 -11.60 -18.39
N MET A 12 -22.85 -10.58 -17.62
CA MET A 12 -22.16 -9.28 -17.64
C MET A 12 -21.61 -9.08 -16.23
N PHE A 13 -20.40 -8.53 -16.10
CA PHE A 13 -19.52 -8.62 -14.92
C PHE A 13 -18.92 -10.03 -14.79
N THR A 14 -17.66 -10.30 -15.16
CA THR A 14 -16.49 -9.87 -14.38
C THR A 14 -15.19 -9.98 -15.22
N PHE A 15 -14.82 -8.91 -15.92
CA PHE A 15 -13.43 -8.67 -16.32
C PHE A 15 -13.00 -7.22 -16.06
N ILE A 16 -13.47 -6.63 -14.96
CA ILE A 16 -12.69 -5.59 -14.30
C ILE A 16 -11.71 -6.34 -13.40
N ALA A 17 -10.59 -6.76 -13.97
CA ALA A 17 -9.46 -7.28 -13.22
C ALA A 17 -8.85 -6.13 -12.41
N GLU A 18 -9.53 -5.82 -11.29
CA GLU A 18 -9.08 -5.10 -10.11
C GLU A 18 -8.00 -4.02 -10.29
N ALA A 19 -8.41 -2.84 -10.75
CA ALA A 19 -7.96 -1.59 -10.14
C ALA A 19 -8.79 -1.29 -8.88
N GLN A 20 -9.25 -2.34 -8.17
CA GLN A 20 -10.00 -2.16 -6.93
C GLN A 20 -9.00 -1.65 -5.89
N GLU A 21 -9.27 -0.45 -5.38
CA GLU A 21 -8.46 0.18 -4.35
C GLU A 21 -8.18 -0.81 -3.21
N ASN A 22 -6.90 -1.03 -2.93
CA ASN A 22 -6.51 -1.90 -1.82
C ASN A 22 -6.84 -1.19 -0.51
N LYS A 23 -8.06 -1.41 0.02
CA LYS A 23 -8.57 -0.77 1.24
C LYS A 23 -7.61 -0.89 2.43
N PHE A 24 -6.90 -2.02 2.54
CA PHE A 24 -5.89 -2.22 3.58
C PHE A 24 -4.71 -1.25 3.38
N ALA A 25 -4.16 -1.17 2.17
CA ALA A 25 -3.08 -0.25 1.85
C ALA A 25 -3.52 1.21 2.02
N SER A 26 -4.71 1.59 1.52
CA SER A 26 -5.23 2.95 1.64
C SER A 26 -5.37 3.40 3.09
N LYS A 27 -6.00 2.58 3.95
CA LYS A 27 -6.14 2.89 5.39
C LYS A 27 -4.77 3.03 6.04
N ARG A 28 -3.83 2.14 5.70
CA ARG A 28 -2.50 2.12 6.28
C ARG A 28 -1.67 3.35 5.85
N VAL A 29 -1.79 3.78 4.59
CA VAL A 29 -1.18 5.03 4.11
C VAL A 29 -1.78 6.24 4.80
N ALA A 30 -3.11 6.32 4.90
CA ALA A 30 -3.78 7.43 5.55
C ALA A 30 -3.25 7.63 6.98
N THR A 31 -3.21 6.56 7.79
CA THR A 31 -2.65 6.61 9.15
C THR A 31 -1.19 7.06 9.18
N ALA A 32 -0.34 6.54 8.28
CA ALA A 32 1.07 6.90 8.25
C ALA A 32 1.30 8.36 7.83
N VAL A 33 0.65 8.79 6.73
CA VAL A 33 0.81 10.13 6.17
C VAL A 33 0.24 11.18 7.12
N GLU A 34 -0.93 10.95 7.72
CA GLU A 34 -1.50 11.84 8.73
C GLU A 34 -0.51 12.05 9.89
N TYR A 35 0.05 10.96 10.43
CA TYR A 35 1.00 11.06 11.53
C TYR A 35 2.31 11.73 11.12
N ILE A 36 2.84 11.43 9.93
CA ILE A 36 4.08 12.05 9.43
C ILE A 36 3.88 13.55 9.20
N SER A 37 2.83 13.96 8.50
CA SER A 37 2.51 15.36 8.23
C SER A 37 2.19 16.16 9.50
N SER A 38 1.68 15.50 10.55
CA SER A 38 1.51 16.15 11.86
C SER A 38 2.84 16.39 12.61
N ASN A 39 3.93 15.75 12.20
CA ASN A 39 5.24 15.78 12.87
C ASN A 39 6.38 16.32 11.98
N MET A 40 6.09 16.63 10.73
CA MET A 40 7.03 17.14 9.74
C MET A 40 6.32 18.17 8.86
N ASP A 41 6.94 19.34 8.72
CA ASP A 41 6.51 20.32 7.73
C ASP A 41 6.93 19.83 6.33
N LEU A 42 5.94 19.48 5.51
CA LEU A 42 6.11 18.91 4.19
C LEU A 42 5.25 19.71 3.20
N SER A 43 5.82 20.06 2.05
CA SER A 43 5.03 20.61 0.95
C SER A 43 3.98 19.61 0.47
N GLU A 44 2.89 20.11 -0.12
CA GLU A 44 1.83 19.27 -0.68
C GLU A 44 2.36 18.24 -1.69
N ALA A 45 3.29 18.66 -2.56
CA ALA A 45 3.97 17.76 -3.51
C ALA A 45 4.75 16.64 -2.81
N ASN A 46 5.43 16.95 -1.69
CA ASN A 46 6.14 15.96 -0.91
C ASN A 46 5.19 14.99 -0.19
N VAL A 47 4.03 15.48 0.27
CA VAL A 47 2.99 14.65 0.88
C VAL A 47 2.41 13.68 -0.14
N GLU A 48 2.08 14.13 -1.36
CA GLU A 48 1.53 13.25 -2.40
C GLU A 48 2.57 12.21 -2.85
N PHE A 49 3.83 12.62 -3.03
CA PHE A 49 4.93 11.68 -3.31
C PHE A 49 5.11 10.62 -2.21
N LEU A 50 5.05 11.04 -0.94
CA LEU A 50 5.15 10.13 0.21
C LEU A 50 3.97 9.15 0.24
N LYS A 51 2.76 9.64 0.03
CA LYS A 51 1.53 8.84 -0.02
C LYS A 51 1.60 7.78 -1.10
N GLU A 52 1.96 8.14 -2.33
CA GLU A 52 2.12 7.20 -3.44
C GLU A 52 3.20 6.14 -3.14
N THR A 53 4.36 6.59 -2.63
CA THR A 53 5.47 5.71 -2.29
C THR A 53 5.09 4.67 -1.23
N LEU A 54 4.41 5.10 -0.15
CA LEU A 54 3.95 4.19 0.90
C LEU A 54 2.81 3.29 0.44
N TYR A 55 1.90 3.80 -0.41
CA TYR A 55 0.81 3.02 -0.98
C TYR A 55 1.35 1.84 -1.78
N ASN A 56 2.25 2.12 -2.72
CA ASN A 56 2.86 1.10 -3.57
C ASN A 56 3.62 0.05 -2.76
N LYS A 57 4.33 0.46 -1.70
CA LYS A 57 4.98 -0.45 -0.75
C LYS A 57 3.96 -1.39 -0.10
N TYR A 58 2.86 -0.87 0.45
CA TYR A 58 1.87 -1.68 1.16
C TYR A 58 1.08 -2.61 0.24
N VAL A 59 0.69 -2.14 -0.95
CA VAL A 59 0.05 -2.98 -1.98
C VAL A 59 0.98 -4.11 -2.39
N SER A 60 2.25 -3.79 -2.71
CA SER A 60 3.24 -4.78 -3.13
C SER A 60 3.50 -5.83 -2.05
N ASN A 61 3.66 -5.41 -0.79
CA ASN A 61 3.83 -6.33 0.33
C ASN A 61 2.61 -7.23 0.53
N ALA A 62 1.40 -6.67 0.49
CA ALA A 62 0.17 -7.44 0.60
C ALA A 62 0.06 -8.49 -0.52
N LYS A 63 0.34 -8.11 -1.78
CA LYS A 63 0.35 -9.02 -2.93
C LYS A 63 1.42 -10.12 -2.81
N LYS A 64 2.57 -9.81 -2.22
CA LYS A 64 3.67 -10.77 -2.03
C LYS A 64 3.43 -11.73 -0.87
N ILE A 65 2.60 -11.39 0.11
CA ILE A 65 2.44 -12.18 1.36
C ILE A 65 1.05 -12.82 1.50
N ARG A 66 -0.03 -12.10 1.22
CA ARG A 66 -1.40 -12.55 1.51
C ARG A 66 -1.76 -13.76 0.66
N GLY A 67 -2.32 -14.80 1.31
CA GLY A 67 -2.73 -16.04 0.63
C GLY A 67 -1.56 -16.89 0.14
N LYS A 68 -0.31 -16.53 0.48
CA LYS A 68 0.87 -17.33 0.15
C LYS A 68 1.33 -18.12 1.37
N ASP A 69 1.71 -19.37 1.16
CA ASP A 69 2.27 -20.25 2.18
C ASP A 69 3.76 -19.93 2.40
N LEU A 70 4.02 -18.72 2.91
CA LEU A 70 5.37 -18.26 3.23
C LEU A 70 5.68 -18.47 4.71
N SER A 71 6.88 -18.99 4.95
CA SER A 71 7.50 -19.01 6.27
C SER A 71 7.69 -17.58 6.81
N GLN A 72 7.99 -17.48 8.11
CA GLN A 72 8.25 -16.18 8.73
C GLN A 72 9.50 -15.51 8.17
N ASP A 73 10.53 -16.28 7.81
CA ASP A 73 11.77 -15.73 7.28
C ASP A 73 11.62 -15.22 5.84
N GLU A 74 10.81 -15.89 5.02
CA GLU A 74 10.44 -15.37 3.70
C GLU A 74 9.63 -14.07 3.80
N LYS A 75 8.68 -14.01 4.74
CA LYS A 75 7.93 -12.76 5.02
C LYS A 75 8.87 -11.63 5.46
N LYS A 76 9.83 -11.91 6.36
CA LYS A 76 10.85 -10.93 6.77
C LYS A 76 11.68 -10.45 5.57
N GLN A 77 12.04 -11.35 4.65
CA GLN A 77 12.78 -10.97 3.45
C GLN A 77 11.98 -10.04 2.54
N VAL A 78 10.67 -10.31 2.34
CA VAL A 78 9.78 -9.39 1.60
C VAL A 78 9.77 -8.01 2.25
N TYR A 79 9.61 -7.93 3.57
CA TYR A 79 9.60 -6.65 4.29
C TYR A 79 10.95 -5.93 4.21
N ARG A 80 12.07 -6.65 4.29
CA ARG A 80 13.43 -6.10 4.20
C ARG A 80 13.68 -5.50 2.82
N THR A 81 13.35 -6.22 1.76
CA THR A 81 13.48 -5.74 0.38
C THR A 81 12.64 -4.49 0.17
N ALA A 82 11.36 -4.53 0.56
CA ALA A 82 10.47 -3.39 0.44
C ALA A 82 10.98 -2.17 1.22
N PHE A 83 11.57 -2.37 2.40
CA PHE A 83 12.18 -1.31 3.18
C PHE A 83 13.35 -0.64 2.45
N ILE A 84 14.26 -1.43 1.86
CA ILE A 84 15.42 -0.92 1.13
C ILE A 84 14.97 -0.13 -0.11
N GLU A 85 14.06 -0.70 -0.90
CA GLU A 85 13.51 -0.07 -2.11
C GLU A 85 12.78 1.24 -1.79
N THR A 86 11.92 1.23 -0.76
CA THR A 86 11.21 2.42 -0.29
C THR A 86 12.20 3.49 0.14
N ARG A 87 13.21 3.13 0.94
CA ARG A 87 14.22 4.09 1.42
C ARG A 87 14.98 4.71 0.24
N LYS A 88 15.38 3.90 -0.75
CA LYS A 88 16.04 4.40 -1.97
C LYS A 88 15.14 5.36 -2.74
N LYS A 89 13.85 5.05 -2.89
CA LYS A 89 12.88 5.94 -3.57
C LYS A 89 12.69 7.25 -2.81
N LEU A 90 12.53 7.20 -1.49
CA LEU A 90 12.39 8.41 -0.66
C LEU A 90 13.63 9.32 -0.75
N MET A 91 14.83 8.76 -0.85
CA MET A 91 16.08 9.53 -1.01
C MET A 91 16.19 10.29 -2.34
N THR A 92 15.25 10.11 -3.28
CA THR A 92 15.20 10.91 -4.52
C THR A 92 14.55 12.29 -4.33
N VAL A 93 13.80 12.48 -3.23
CA VAL A 93 13.06 13.72 -2.91
C VAL A 93 13.47 14.29 -1.56
N PHE A 94 13.77 13.42 -0.60
CA PHE A 94 14.07 13.79 0.78
C PHE A 94 15.54 13.62 1.13
N SER A 95 16.05 14.45 2.03
CA SER A 95 17.40 14.29 2.60
C SER A 95 17.50 13.00 3.41
N LYS A 96 18.72 12.49 3.61
CA LYS A 96 18.97 11.27 4.42
C LYS A 96 18.37 11.39 5.83
N GLU A 97 18.42 12.58 6.42
CA GLU A 97 17.83 12.86 7.74
C GLU A 97 16.31 12.81 7.69
N GLN A 98 15.69 13.48 6.71
CA GLN A 98 14.24 13.45 6.50
C GLN A 98 13.74 12.02 6.27
N VAL A 99 14.42 11.22 5.44
CA VAL A 99 14.08 9.80 5.24
C VAL A 99 14.19 8.99 6.53
N GLY A 100 15.17 9.29 7.39
CA GLY A 100 15.29 8.73 8.73
C GLY A 100 14.08 9.03 9.60
N LYS A 101 13.66 10.30 9.63
CA LYS A 101 12.48 10.77 10.38
C LYS A 101 11.18 10.16 9.83
N ILE A 102 10.97 10.18 8.52
CA ILE A 102 9.83 9.54 7.84
C ILE A 102 9.75 8.06 8.21
N THR A 103 10.87 7.32 8.11
CA THR A 103 10.92 5.89 8.45
C THR A 103 10.52 5.63 9.91
N LYS A 104 11.00 6.48 10.83
CA LYS A 104 10.70 6.37 12.26
C LYS A 104 9.20 6.62 12.51
N LEU A 105 8.68 7.73 12.02
CA LEU A 105 7.28 8.14 12.18
C LEU A 105 6.31 7.15 11.51
N GLU A 106 6.66 6.62 10.33
CA GLU A 106 5.88 5.56 9.67
C GLU A 106 5.68 4.37 10.61
N ARG A 107 6.75 3.91 11.29
CA ARG A 107 6.67 2.78 12.22
C ARG A 107 5.87 3.11 13.47
N GLU A 108 6.03 4.32 14.01
CA GLU A 108 5.34 4.79 15.21
C GLU A 108 3.83 4.97 14.98
N SER A 109 3.42 5.31 13.75
CA SER A 109 2.00 5.45 13.38
C SER A 109 1.15 4.19 13.62
N PHE A 110 1.78 3.02 13.75
CA PHE A 110 1.11 1.73 13.95
C PHE A 110 1.34 1.10 15.34
N LYS A 111 1.95 1.83 16.28
CA LYS A 111 2.24 1.35 17.65
C LYS A 111 1.20 1.79 18.69
N LYS A 112 0.17 2.52 18.27
CA LYS A 112 -0.92 2.96 19.13
C LYS A 112 -1.90 1.81 19.39
#